data_AF-F8CDH6-F1
#
_entry.id   AF-F8CDH6-F1
#
_cell.length_a   1.000
_cell.length_b   1.000
_cell.length_c   1.000
_cell.angle_alpha   90.00
_cell.angle_beta   90.00
_cell.angle_gamma   90.00
#
_symmetry.space_group_name_H-M   'P 1'
#
loop_
_entity.id
_entity.type
_entity.pdbx_description
1 polymer ?
#
loop_
_entity_poly.entity_id
_entity_poly.type
_entity_poly.pdbx_seq_one_letter_code
_entity_poly.pdbx_strand_id
1 'polypeptide(L)'
;MDTARLEGLGLQLREDAAGTEAVLDLESSPLVNPVTRAFIPEVTFQVMGDRLIPIAPAAVVGLAPILVGALSDVSDIEALLADAFNEHIFHVQRRSAELQVLGLTPRVEPETLELSTEVVDGDLAVTLVSDRLGNFRVARVARGKEELGTGSGHTLELSEFRERAALSGYLVALFGEPAARPQPAPVGAGLVRFSDIVEKFGAEALVPPRSSLELLAQLQVEGRPYRFAAARVAGRTFRGLLAGPQGKEWAGRFELDEFPGIVRMVADLLKVPPAAVRLVGPDAPQE
;
A
#
# COMPACT_ATOMS: atom_id res chain seq x y z
N MET A 1 -4.08 -33.17 16.72
CA MET A 1 -4.46 -32.33 17.88
C MET A 1 -5.34 -33.16 18.80
N ASP A 2 -5.34 -32.90 20.10
CA ASP A 2 -6.17 -33.66 21.05
C ASP A 2 -7.61 -33.10 21.06
N THR A 3 -8.55 -33.84 20.48
CA THR A 3 -9.97 -33.46 20.41
C THR A 3 -10.58 -33.32 21.81
N ALA A 4 -10.15 -34.14 22.77
CA ALA A 4 -10.62 -34.08 24.15
C ALA A 4 -10.25 -32.75 24.82
N ARG A 5 -9.11 -32.14 24.42
CA ARG A 5 -8.74 -30.80 24.90
C ARG A 5 -9.71 -29.74 24.39
N LEU A 6 -10.12 -29.79 23.12
CA LEU A 6 -11.07 -28.81 22.57
C LEU A 6 -12.45 -28.93 23.18
N GLU A 7 -12.94 -30.16 23.35
CA GLU A 7 -14.22 -30.41 24.03
C GLU A 7 -14.16 -29.96 25.50
N GLY A 8 -13.01 -30.16 26.17
CA GLY A 8 -12.74 -29.66 27.51
C GLY A 8 -12.71 -28.12 27.62
N LEU A 9 -12.48 -27.42 26.49
CA LEU A 9 -12.60 -25.96 26.38
C LEU A 9 -14.02 -25.50 26.02
N GLY A 10 -15.01 -26.40 26.03
CA GLY A 10 -16.42 -26.08 25.75
C GLY A 10 -16.78 -25.99 24.27
N LEU A 11 -15.90 -26.42 23.35
CA LEU A 11 -16.16 -26.40 21.91
C LEU A 11 -16.89 -27.67 21.46
N GLN A 12 -17.87 -27.51 20.58
CA GLN A 12 -18.52 -28.64 19.91
C GLN A 12 -17.76 -28.97 18.63
N LEU A 13 -17.30 -30.21 18.48
CA LEU A 13 -16.54 -30.63 17.30
C LEU A 13 -17.45 -31.21 16.22
N ARG A 14 -17.18 -30.85 14.97
CA ARG A 14 -17.80 -31.41 13.78
C ARG A 14 -16.69 -31.85 12.84
N GLU A 15 -16.75 -33.08 12.35
CA GLU A 15 -15.83 -33.56 11.31
C GLU A 15 -16.57 -33.58 9.97
N ASP A 16 -15.92 -33.01 8.95
CA ASP A 16 -16.40 -33.04 7.58
C ASP A 16 -15.29 -33.42 6.59
N ALA A 17 -15.57 -33.34 5.30
CA ALA A 17 -14.59 -33.67 4.26
C ALA A 17 -13.45 -32.63 4.14
N ALA A 18 -13.62 -31.42 4.68
CA ALA A 18 -12.64 -30.33 4.65
C ALA A 18 -11.74 -30.32 5.90
N GLY A 19 -12.17 -30.94 7.00
CA GLY A 19 -11.36 -31.17 8.19
C GLY A 19 -12.21 -31.20 9.47
N THR A 20 -11.57 -30.85 10.59
CA THR A 20 -12.25 -30.69 11.88
C THR A 20 -12.66 -29.24 12.07
N GLU A 21 -13.94 -29.01 12.30
CA GLU A 21 -14.50 -27.74 12.72
C GLU A 21 -14.79 -27.76 14.23
N ALA A 22 -14.62 -26.62 14.87
CA ALA A 22 -14.98 -26.40 16.28
C ALA A 22 -15.98 -25.26 16.37
N VAL A 23 -17.08 -25.46 17.09
CA VAL A 23 -18.15 -24.49 17.23
C VAL A 23 -18.19 -24.01 18.68
N LEU A 24 -18.14 -22.69 18.86
CA LEU A 24 -18.28 -22.00 20.13
C LEU A 24 -19.65 -21.33 20.20
N ASP A 25 -20.38 -21.62 21.26
CA ASP A 25 -21.58 -20.88 21.66
C ASP A 25 -21.16 -19.68 22.54
N LEU A 26 -21.71 -18.51 22.23
CA LEU A 26 -21.47 -17.23 22.89
C LEU A 26 -22.71 -16.73 23.66
N GLU A 27 -23.66 -17.60 24.02
CA GLU A 27 -24.87 -17.24 24.78
C GLU A 27 -24.59 -16.40 26.04
N SER A 28 -23.46 -16.62 26.70
CA SER A 28 -22.99 -15.91 27.90
C SER A 28 -22.55 -14.46 27.62
N SER A 29 -21.92 -14.22 26.47
CA SER A 29 -21.25 -12.97 26.10
C SER A 29 -21.25 -12.79 24.56
N PRO A 30 -22.43 -12.55 23.95
CA PRO A 30 -22.54 -12.50 22.50
C PRO A 30 -21.86 -11.25 21.94
N LEU A 31 -21.18 -11.41 20.80
CA LEU A 31 -20.71 -10.24 20.05
C LEU A 31 -21.89 -9.49 19.44
N VAL A 32 -21.75 -8.18 19.28
CA VAL A 32 -22.80 -7.33 18.69
C VAL A 32 -22.30 -6.71 17.41
N ASN A 33 -22.99 -6.98 16.30
CA ASN A 33 -22.71 -6.30 15.04
C ASN A 33 -23.11 -4.82 15.15
N PRO A 34 -22.19 -3.85 15.04
CA PRO A 34 -22.51 -2.44 15.27
C PRO A 34 -23.36 -1.82 14.17
N VAL A 35 -23.42 -2.43 12.98
CA VAL A 35 -24.19 -1.94 11.82
C VAL A 35 -25.63 -2.43 11.89
N THR A 36 -25.84 -3.73 12.09
CA THR A 36 -27.19 -4.34 12.12
C THR A 36 -27.79 -4.39 13.51
N ARG A 37 -26.98 -4.24 14.56
CA ARG A 37 -27.33 -4.46 15.98
C ARG A 37 -27.75 -5.89 16.32
N ALA A 38 -27.50 -6.83 15.40
CA ALA A 38 -27.74 -8.25 15.64
C ALA A 38 -26.66 -8.84 16.55
N PHE A 39 -27.08 -9.77 17.41
CA PHE A 39 -26.16 -10.60 18.19
C PHE A 39 -25.54 -11.68 17.30
N ILE A 40 -24.29 -12.03 17.58
CA ILE A 40 -23.60 -13.18 17.02
C ILE A 40 -23.47 -14.20 18.17
N PRO A 41 -24.37 -15.18 18.24
CA PRO A 41 -24.41 -16.14 19.34
C PRO A 41 -23.49 -17.33 19.11
N GLU A 42 -22.94 -17.52 17.91
CA GLU A 42 -22.14 -18.71 17.58
C GLU A 42 -20.98 -18.30 16.68
N VAL A 43 -19.81 -18.92 16.89
CA VAL A 43 -18.65 -18.83 16.00
C VAL A 43 -18.13 -20.22 15.67
N THR A 44 -17.91 -20.46 14.38
CA THR A 44 -17.28 -21.69 13.88
C THR A 44 -15.83 -21.42 13.51
N PHE A 45 -14.95 -22.32 13.92
CA PHE A 45 -13.52 -22.31 13.65
C PHE A 45 -13.11 -23.52 12.82
N GLN A 46 -12.24 -23.31 11.84
CA GLN A 46 -11.43 -24.40 11.29
C GLN A 46 -10.30 -24.71 12.28
N VAL A 47 -10.17 -25.98 12.65
CA VAL A 47 -9.04 -26.45 13.44
C VAL A 47 -7.86 -26.74 12.51
N MET A 48 -6.75 -26.03 12.70
CA MET A 48 -5.50 -26.23 11.94
C MET A 48 -4.30 -26.30 12.87
N GLY A 49 -3.74 -27.51 13.04
CA GLY A 49 -2.56 -27.70 13.87
C GLY A 49 -2.85 -27.48 15.35
N ASP A 50 -2.40 -26.36 15.91
CA ASP A 50 -2.64 -25.89 17.28
C ASP A 50 -3.47 -24.58 17.31
N ARG A 51 -4.18 -24.29 16.21
CA ARG A 51 -4.88 -23.02 16.00
C ARG A 51 -6.36 -23.22 15.71
N LEU A 52 -7.16 -22.28 16.19
CA LEU A 52 -8.56 -22.10 15.82
C LEU A 52 -8.65 -20.88 14.90
N ILE A 53 -9.07 -21.11 13.64
CA ILE A 53 -9.20 -20.05 12.63
C ILE A 53 -10.69 -19.76 12.44
N PRO A 54 -11.19 -18.55 12.75
CA PRO A 54 -12.60 -18.21 12.56
C PRO A 54 -13.01 -18.30 11.09
N ILE A 55 -14.04 -19.10 10.80
CA ILE A 55 -14.57 -19.32 9.43
C ILE A 55 -16.06 -18.96 9.30
N ALA A 56 -16.80 -18.83 10.40
CA ALA A 56 -18.18 -18.32 10.38
C ALA A 56 -18.57 -17.70 11.73
N PRO A 57 -19.50 -16.72 11.76
CA PRO A 57 -20.13 -16.06 10.60
C PRO A 57 -19.17 -15.10 9.88
N ALA A 58 -19.57 -14.57 8.72
CA ALA A 58 -18.74 -13.69 7.88
C ALA A 58 -18.15 -12.49 8.64
N ALA A 59 -18.86 -11.99 9.67
CA ALA A 59 -18.42 -10.89 10.51
C ALA A 59 -17.12 -11.17 11.30
N VAL A 60 -16.76 -12.44 11.54
CA VAL A 60 -15.52 -12.82 12.27
C VAL A 60 -14.45 -13.43 11.36
N VAL A 61 -14.77 -13.70 10.09
CA VAL A 61 -13.82 -14.28 9.13
C VAL A 61 -12.64 -13.35 8.90
N GLY A 62 -11.43 -13.87 9.10
CA GLY A 62 -10.18 -13.12 8.97
C GLY A 62 -9.69 -12.45 10.26
N LEU A 63 -10.39 -12.62 11.38
CA LEU A 63 -9.83 -12.30 12.70
C LEU A 63 -8.62 -13.19 13.00
N ALA A 64 -7.79 -12.74 13.95
CA ALA A 64 -6.56 -13.44 14.32
C ALA A 64 -6.84 -14.88 14.78
N PRO A 65 -6.07 -15.89 14.32
CA PRO A 65 -6.19 -17.25 14.83
C PRO A 65 -5.88 -17.33 16.33
N ILE A 66 -6.65 -18.14 17.05
CA ILE A 66 -6.46 -18.37 18.48
C ILE A 66 -5.55 -19.58 18.69
N LEU A 67 -4.49 -19.44 19.50
CA LEU A 67 -3.58 -20.52 19.83
C LEU A 67 -4.16 -21.38 20.96
N VAL A 68 -4.45 -22.65 20.70
CA VAL A 68 -5.03 -23.58 21.67
C VAL A 68 -4.12 -23.75 22.89
N GLY A 69 -2.80 -23.68 22.68
CA GLY A 69 -1.81 -23.79 23.76
C GLY A 69 -1.90 -22.70 24.82
N ALA A 70 -2.45 -21.53 24.50
CA ALA A 70 -2.60 -20.39 25.41
C ALA A 70 -3.91 -20.40 26.20
N LEU A 71 -4.82 -21.34 25.92
CA LEU A 71 -6.15 -21.41 26.52
C LEU A 71 -6.16 -22.33 27.74
N SER A 72 -6.84 -21.87 28.80
CA SER A 72 -7.14 -22.61 30.02
C SER A 72 -8.61 -23.03 30.07
N ASP A 73 -9.52 -22.16 29.65
CA ASP A 73 -10.96 -22.42 29.62
C ASP A 73 -11.68 -21.69 28.46
N VAL A 74 -13.01 -21.85 28.38
CA VAL A 74 -13.85 -21.25 27.33
C VAL A 74 -13.85 -19.72 27.39
N SER A 75 -13.73 -19.14 28.59
CA SER A 75 -13.80 -17.68 28.77
C SER A 75 -12.57 -16.99 28.19
N ASP A 76 -11.42 -17.69 28.13
CA ASP A 76 -10.24 -17.22 27.40
C ASP A 76 -10.54 -17.06 25.89
N ILE A 77 -11.31 -18.00 25.30
CA ILE A 77 -11.68 -17.94 23.88
C ILE A 77 -12.63 -16.78 23.63
N GLU A 78 -13.67 -16.65 24.47
CA GLU A 78 -14.64 -15.56 24.40
C GLU A 78 -13.96 -14.19 24.52
N ALA A 79 -13.04 -14.03 25.48
CA ALA A 79 -12.30 -12.79 25.69
C ALA A 79 -11.39 -12.45 24.50
N LEU A 80 -10.59 -13.40 24.01
CA LEU A 80 -9.71 -13.18 22.85
C LEU A 80 -10.51 -12.84 21.59
N LEU A 81 -11.65 -13.49 21.39
CA LEU A 81 -12.54 -13.22 20.27
C LEU A 81 -13.18 -11.83 20.39
N ALA A 82 -13.67 -11.47 21.58
CA ALA A 82 -14.25 -10.15 21.84
C ALA A 82 -13.23 -9.04 21.64
N ASP A 83 -12.01 -9.21 22.15
CA ASP A 83 -10.91 -8.25 21.97
C ASP A 83 -10.57 -8.08 20.49
N ALA A 84 -10.35 -9.18 19.76
CA ALA A 84 -10.06 -9.12 18.33
C ALA A 84 -11.20 -8.48 17.51
N PHE A 85 -12.46 -8.76 17.87
CA PHE A 85 -13.62 -8.16 17.22
C PHE A 85 -13.71 -6.66 17.52
N ASN A 86 -13.52 -6.25 18.77
CA ASN A 86 -13.55 -4.84 19.17
C ASN A 86 -12.40 -4.03 18.55
N GLU A 87 -11.21 -4.60 18.45
CA GLU A 87 -10.07 -4.04 17.72
C GLU A 87 -10.43 -3.81 16.23
N HIS A 88 -11.05 -4.80 15.59
CA HIS A 88 -11.55 -4.64 14.21
C HIS A 88 -12.57 -3.49 14.09
N ILE A 89 -13.55 -3.41 15.00
CA ILE A 89 -14.53 -2.31 14.99
C ILE A 89 -13.84 -0.96 15.17
N PHE A 90 -12.87 -0.87 16.08
CA PHE A 90 -12.08 0.33 16.29
C PHE A 90 -11.34 0.73 15.01
N HIS A 91 -10.72 -0.22 14.31
CA HIS A 91 -10.09 0.03 13.01
C HIS A 91 -11.08 0.51 11.95
N VAL A 92 -12.26 -0.11 11.83
CA VAL A 92 -13.31 0.33 10.91
C VAL A 92 -13.73 1.78 11.20
N GLN A 93 -13.94 2.14 12.46
CA GLN A 93 -14.30 3.51 12.85
C GLN A 93 -13.19 4.50 12.54
N ARG A 94 -11.95 4.20 12.95
CA ARG A 94 -10.78 5.04 12.73
C ARG A 94 -10.53 5.28 11.24
N ARG A 95 -10.50 4.21 10.45
CA ARG A 95 -10.26 4.30 9.01
C ARG A 95 -11.43 4.95 8.26
N SER A 96 -12.67 4.78 8.72
CA SER A 96 -13.81 5.54 8.20
C SER A 96 -13.63 7.05 8.37
N ALA A 97 -13.15 7.48 9.54
CA ALA A 97 -12.85 8.89 9.79
C ALA A 97 -11.71 9.40 8.90
N GLU A 98 -10.65 8.62 8.72
CA GLU A 98 -9.53 8.96 7.82
C GLU A 98 -10.01 9.14 6.36
N LEU A 99 -10.88 8.25 5.88
CA LEU A 99 -11.50 8.37 4.55
C LEU A 99 -12.34 9.65 4.42
N GLN A 100 -13.12 9.99 5.45
CA GLN A 100 -13.91 11.22 5.45
C GLN A 100 -13.03 12.48 5.43
N VAL A 101 -11.89 12.47 6.12
CA VAL A 101 -10.90 13.57 6.06
C VAL A 101 -10.34 13.73 4.65
N LEU A 102 -10.16 12.62 3.92
CA LEU A 102 -9.78 12.63 2.51
C LEU A 102 -10.93 12.99 1.55
N GLY A 103 -12.13 13.32 2.07
CA GLY A 103 -13.28 13.63 1.23
C GLY A 103 -13.81 12.42 0.44
N LEU A 104 -13.55 11.21 0.93
CA LEU A 104 -14.07 9.96 0.40
C LEU A 104 -15.24 9.48 1.24
N THR A 105 -16.16 8.74 0.62
CA THR A 105 -17.32 8.17 1.30
C THR A 105 -17.00 6.75 1.76
N PRO A 106 -16.85 6.50 3.08
CA PRO A 106 -16.72 5.14 3.59
C PRO A 106 -18.05 4.40 3.49
N ARG A 107 -17.99 3.10 3.21
CA ARG A 107 -19.13 2.17 3.23
C ARG A 107 -18.73 0.93 4.01
N VAL A 108 -19.55 0.51 4.96
CA VAL A 108 -19.31 -0.73 5.73
C VAL A 108 -20.36 -1.74 5.30
N GLU A 109 -19.93 -2.90 4.80
CA GLU A 109 -20.82 -4.00 4.44
C GLU A 109 -21.43 -4.61 5.72
N PRO A 110 -22.76 -4.61 5.90
CA PRO A 110 -23.37 -5.00 7.18
C PRO A 110 -23.07 -6.43 7.64
N GLU A 111 -22.89 -7.39 6.73
CA GLU A 111 -22.66 -8.80 7.09
C GLU A 111 -21.20 -9.11 7.39
N THR A 112 -20.27 -8.62 6.55
CA THR A 112 -18.84 -8.92 6.67
C THR A 112 -18.10 -7.92 7.56
N LEU A 113 -18.69 -6.74 7.76
CA LEU A 113 -18.06 -5.56 8.36
C LEU A 113 -16.81 -5.09 7.62
N GLU A 114 -16.70 -5.40 6.33
CA GLU A 114 -15.64 -4.90 5.47
C GLU A 114 -15.88 -3.41 5.17
N LEU A 115 -14.90 -2.58 5.52
CA LEU A 115 -14.91 -1.17 5.16
C LEU A 115 -14.39 -1.02 3.72
N SER A 116 -15.12 -0.27 2.91
CA SER A 116 -14.78 0.02 1.53
C SER A 116 -14.97 1.49 1.19
N THR A 117 -14.33 1.91 0.10
CA THR A 117 -14.60 3.20 -0.55
C THR A 117 -14.28 3.10 -2.03
N GLU A 118 -14.81 4.04 -2.82
CA GLU A 118 -14.53 4.15 -4.24
C GLU A 118 -13.81 5.47 -4.52
N VAL A 119 -12.66 5.37 -5.20
CA VAL A 119 -11.91 6.52 -5.70
C VAL A 119 -12.12 6.59 -7.20
N VAL A 120 -12.75 7.67 -7.65
CA VAL A 120 -13.04 7.93 -9.06
C VAL A 120 -12.23 9.11 -9.55
N ASP A 121 -11.54 8.92 -10.68
CA ASP A 121 -10.82 9.96 -11.44
C ASP A 121 -10.96 9.70 -12.94
N GLY A 122 -11.65 10.60 -13.65
CA GLY A 122 -11.96 10.41 -15.07
C GLY A 122 -12.81 9.17 -15.33
N ASP A 123 -12.30 8.26 -16.16
CA ASP A 123 -12.92 6.95 -16.44
C ASP A 123 -12.45 5.84 -15.49
N LEU A 124 -11.46 6.09 -14.64
CA LEU A 124 -10.93 5.13 -13.68
C LEU A 124 -11.74 5.16 -12.38
N ALA A 125 -12.22 3.98 -11.96
CA ALA A 125 -12.84 3.75 -10.66
C ALA A 125 -12.09 2.64 -9.93
N VAL A 126 -11.63 2.93 -8.72
CA VAL A 126 -10.88 1.99 -7.88
C VAL A 126 -11.64 1.76 -6.58
N THR A 127 -12.00 0.51 -6.30
CA THR A 127 -12.57 0.12 -5.00
C THR A 127 -11.45 -0.29 -4.07
N LEU A 128 -11.34 0.42 -2.95
CA LEU A 128 -10.45 0.09 -1.85
C LEU A 128 -11.24 -0.60 -0.75
N VAL A 129 -10.68 -1.65 -0.16
CA VAL A 129 -11.26 -2.35 1.00
C VAL A 129 -10.22 -2.51 2.09
N SER A 130 -10.63 -2.48 3.36
CA SER A 130 -9.74 -2.72 4.48
C SER A 130 -9.73 -4.19 4.91
N ASP A 131 -8.59 -4.69 5.36
CA ASP A 131 -8.54 -5.92 6.15
C ASP A 131 -8.98 -5.69 7.61
N ARG A 132 -8.89 -6.74 8.45
CA ARG A 132 -9.26 -6.69 9.88
C ARG A 132 -8.31 -5.86 10.74
N LEU A 133 -7.13 -5.54 10.23
CA LEU A 133 -6.13 -4.67 10.87
C LEU A 133 -6.26 -3.22 10.35
N GLY A 134 -7.23 -2.95 9.47
CA GLY A 134 -7.46 -1.64 8.88
C GLY A 134 -6.44 -1.26 7.80
N ASN A 135 -5.71 -2.21 7.20
CA ASN A 135 -4.86 -1.95 6.05
C ASN A 135 -5.70 -1.96 4.77
N PHE A 136 -5.50 -0.98 3.89
CA PHE A 136 -6.25 -0.92 2.64
C PHE A 136 -5.57 -1.73 1.55
N ARG A 137 -6.39 -2.44 0.77
CA ARG A 137 -6.01 -3.06 -0.49
C ARG A 137 -6.97 -2.65 -1.59
N VAL A 138 -6.48 -2.69 -2.82
CA VAL A 138 -7.31 -2.56 -4.01
C VAL A 138 -8.09 -3.86 -4.20
N ALA A 139 -9.42 -3.80 -4.10
CA ALA A 139 -10.29 -4.94 -4.36
C ALA A 139 -10.65 -5.04 -5.84
N ARG A 140 -10.96 -3.90 -6.46
CA ARG A 140 -11.48 -3.83 -7.81
C ARG A 140 -10.97 -2.59 -8.51
N VAL A 141 -10.70 -2.72 -9.80
CA VAL A 141 -10.37 -1.60 -10.67
C VAL A 141 -11.23 -1.71 -11.91
N ALA A 142 -11.93 -0.63 -12.25
CA ALA A 142 -12.72 -0.52 -13.46
C ALA A 142 -12.30 0.71 -14.25
N ARG A 143 -12.37 0.61 -15.58
CA ARG A 143 -12.23 1.72 -16.50
C ARG A 143 -13.47 1.81 -17.37
N GLY A 144 -14.23 2.90 -17.23
CA GLY A 144 -15.53 3.05 -17.84
C GLY A 144 -16.48 1.93 -17.42
N LYS A 145 -16.71 0.94 -18.29
CA LYS A 145 -17.56 -0.23 -18.02
C LYS A 145 -16.77 -1.55 -17.96
N GLU A 146 -15.46 -1.52 -18.16
CA GLU A 146 -14.61 -2.70 -18.20
C GLU A 146 -13.84 -2.85 -16.90
N GLU A 147 -13.76 -4.08 -16.38
CA GLU A 147 -13.01 -4.40 -15.17
C GLU A 147 -11.58 -4.82 -15.52
N LEU A 148 -10.58 -4.21 -14.89
CA LEU A 148 -9.18 -4.48 -15.14
C LEU A 148 -8.71 -5.67 -14.28
N GLY A 149 -8.24 -6.74 -14.93
CA GLY A 149 -7.79 -7.97 -14.25
C GLY A 149 -6.47 -7.86 -13.47
N THR A 150 -5.76 -6.73 -13.55
CA THR A 150 -4.43 -6.55 -12.96
C THR A 150 -4.42 -5.80 -11.62
N GLY A 151 -5.59 -5.39 -11.12
CA GLY A 151 -5.67 -4.44 -9.99
C GLY A 151 -5.83 -5.03 -8.60
N SER A 152 -6.27 -6.28 -8.47
CA SER A 152 -6.65 -6.86 -7.18
C SER A 152 -5.45 -7.21 -6.31
N GLY A 153 -5.46 -6.77 -5.05
CA GLY A 153 -4.50 -7.17 -4.01
C GLY A 153 -3.38 -6.16 -3.71
N HIS A 154 -3.28 -5.04 -4.43
CA HIS A 154 -2.31 -3.99 -4.11
C HIS A 154 -2.63 -3.33 -2.76
N THR A 155 -1.72 -3.44 -1.78
CA THR A 155 -1.84 -2.78 -0.47
C THR A 155 -1.37 -1.33 -0.53
N LEU A 156 -2.00 -0.45 0.24
CA LEU A 156 -1.60 0.96 0.40
C LEU A 156 -1.89 1.46 1.82
N GLU A 157 -1.11 2.42 2.29
CA GLU A 157 -1.29 3.07 3.59
C GLU A 157 -1.88 4.47 3.39
N LEU A 158 -3.12 4.68 3.85
CA LEU A 158 -3.84 5.94 3.63
C LEU A 158 -3.13 7.15 4.22
N SER A 159 -2.39 6.99 5.32
CA SER A 159 -1.66 8.09 5.96
C SER A 159 -0.51 8.67 5.12
N GLU A 160 -0.10 8.00 4.04
CA GLU A 160 0.86 8.55 3.07
C GLU A 160 0.24 9.67 2.21
N PHE A 161 -1.09 9.72 2.11
CA PHE A 161 -1.81 10.68 1.28
C PHE A 161 -2.43 11.77 2.15
N ARG A 162 -1.96 13.02 1.97
CA ARG A 162 -2.50 14.18 2.70
C ARG A 162 -3.83 14.69 2.14
N GLU A 163 -4.09 14.42 0.87
CA GLU A 163 -5.24 14.93 0.15
C GLU A 163 -5.73 13.91 -0.87
N ARG A 164 -7.03 13.99 -1.23
CA ARG A 164 -7.67 13.13 -2.22
C ARG A 164 -6.92 13.08 -3.54
N ALA A 165 -6.44 14.24 -4.01
CA ALA A 165 -5.76 14.35 -5.30
C ALA A 165 -4.45 13.53 -5.35
N ALA A 166 -3.72 13.44 -4.24
CA ALA A 166 -2.51 12.63 -4.15
C ALA A 166 -2.82 11.13 -4.25
N LEU A 167 -3.87 10.68 -3.56
CA LEU A 167 -4.35 9.29 -3.64
C LEU A 167 -4.85 8.96 -5.05
N SER A 168 -5.69 9.82 -5.64
CA SER A 168 -6.15 9.66 -7.02
C SER A 168 -4.98 9.60 -8.01
N GLY A 169 -4.01 10.52 -7.89
CA GLY A 169 -2.83 10.55 -8.76
C GLY A 169 -1.96 9.29 -8.63
N TYR A 170 -1.79 8.75 -7.42
CA TYR A 170 -1.12 7.48 -7.21
C TYR A 170 -1.86 6.31 -7.87
N LEU A 171 -3.17 6.23 -7.70
CA LEU A 171 -4.00 5.16 -8.30
C LEU A 171 -4.04 5.25 -9.83
N VAL A 172 -4.07 6.46 -10.38
CA VAL A 172 -3.94 6.69 -11.83
C VAL A 172 -2.55 6.30 -12.33
N ALA A 173 -1.49 6.58 -11.58
CA ALA A 173 -0.15 6.11 -11.97
C ALA A 173 -0.03 4.58 -11.94
N LEU A 174 -0.74 3.93 -11.03
CA LEU A 174 -0.71 2.47 -10.84
C LEU A 174 -1.56 1.72 -11.86
N PHE A 175 -2.74 2.25 -12.20
CA PHE A 175 -3.76 1.57 -13.02
C PHE A 175 -4.21 2.33 -14.26
N GLY A 176 -3.72 3.54 -14.48
CA GLY A 176 -3.89 4.26 -15.73
C GLY A 176 -3.27 3.47 -16.88
N GLU A 177 -3.73 3.71 -18.11
CA GLU A 177 -2.96 3.23 -19.26
C GLU A 177 -1.56 3.83 -19.20
N PRO A 178 -0.52 3.11 -19.66
CA PRO A 178 0.58 3.84 -20.28
C PRO A 178 -0.08 4.62 -21.41
N ALA A 179 -0.27 5.93 -21.22
CA ALA A 179 -0.84 6.80 -22.22
C ALA A 179 -0.31 6.37 -23.58
N ALA A 180 -1.19 6.09 -24.55
CA ALA A 180 -0.81 5.75 -25.92
C ALA A 180 0.39 6.61 -26.26
N ARG A 181 1.57 5.96 -26.43
CA ARG A 181 2.89 6.60 -26.33
C ARG A 181 2.74 8.01 -26.88
N PRO A 182 2.75 9.07 -26.03
CA PRO A 182 2.60 10.41 -26.54
C PRO A 182 3.62 10.49 -27.66
N GLN A 183 3.20 10.93 -28.85
CA GLN A 183 4.14 11.50 -29.82
C GLN A 183 5.17 12.23 -28.97
N PRO A 184 6.46 11.83 -29.00
CA PRO A 184 7.39 12.13 -27.92
C PRO A 184 7.21 13.59 -27.57
N ALA A 185 6.57 13.83 -26.41
CA ALA A 185 6.37 15.19 -25.97
C ALA A 185 7.80 15.76 -25.94
N PRO A 186 8.03 16.96 -26.51
CA PRO A 186 9.36 17.53 -26.49
C PRO A 186 9.87 17.41 -25.05
N VAL A 187 11.04 16.77 -24.91
CA VAL A 187 11.63 16.47 -23.61
C VAL A 187 11.57 17.75 -22.76
N GLY A 188 10.79 17.77 -21.67
CA GLY A 188 10.65 18.96 -20.83
C GLY A 188 9.27 19.63 -20.75
N ALA A 189 8.23 19.13 -21.41
CA ALA A 189 6.88 19.69 -21.24
C ALA A 189 6.40 19.55 -19.78
N GLY A 190 6.29 20.68 -19.06
CA GLY A 190 5.88 20.75 -17.65
C GLY A 190 7.00 20.53 -16.62
N LEU A 191 8.23 20.24 -17.05
CA LEU A 191 9.39 20.15 -16.16
C LEU A 191 10.02 21.54 -15.99
N VAL A 192 10.26 21.94 -14.74
CA VAL A 192 10.99 23.18 -14.42
C VAL A 192 12.47 22.85 -14.31
N ARG A 193 13.34 23.51 -15.08
CA ARG A 193 14.79 23.34 -14.89
C ARG A 193 15.21 24.09 -13.62
N PHE A 194 16.15 23.52 -12.87
CA PHE A 194 16.72 24.25 -11.72
C PHE A 194 17.38 25.57 -12.16
N SER A 195 17.92 25.65 -13.38
CA SER A 195 18.41 26.91 -13.95
C SER A 195 17.32 27.99 -14.00
N ASP A 196 16.09 27.61 -14.33
CA ASP A 196 14.97 28.55 -14.47
C ASP A 196 14.56 29.07 -13.08
N ILE A 197 14.60 28.20 -12.06
CA ILE A 197 14.37 28.59 -10.66
C ILE A 197 15.48 29.54 -10.19
N VAL A 198 16.75 29.20 -10.44
CA VAL A 198 17.89 30.04 -10.06
C VAL A 198 17.83 31.40 -10.78
N GLU A 199 17.42 31.44 -12.05
CA GLU A 199 17.23 32.68 -12.79
C GLU A 199 16.15 33.57 -12.16
N LYS A 200 15.02 33.00 -11.73
CA LYS A 200 13.89 33.78 -11.19
C LYS A 200 14.02 34.14 -9.70
N PHE A 201 14.66 33.29 -8.90
CA PHE A 201 14.72 33.44 -7.43
C PHE A 201 16.12 33.76 -6.89
N GLY A 202 17.16 33.64 -7.72
CA GLY A 202 18.56 33.86 -7.33
C GLY A 202 19.21 32.63 -6.68
N ALA A 203 20.55 32.59 -6.69
CA ALA A 203 21.35 31.47 -6.17
C ALA A 203 21.26 31.32 -4.63
N GLU A 204 20.89 32.40 -3.92
CA GLU A 204 20.75 32.41 -2.45
C GLU A 204 19.38 31.90 -1.98
N ALA A 205 18.48 31.51 -2.89
CA ALA A 205 17.17 30.99 -2.55
C ALA A 205 17.28 29.66 -1.78
N LEU A 206 16.55 29.55 -0.67
CA LEU A 206 16.63 28.39 0.24
C LEU A 206 15.49 27.41 0.03
N VAL A 207 15.81 26.12 -0.06
CA VAL A 207 14.83 25.03 -0.01
C VAL A 207 14.75 24.50 1.43
N PRO A 208 13.58 24.62 2.12
CA PRO A 208 13.45 24.17 3.51
C PRO A 208 13.82 22.68 3.68
N PRO A 209 14.42 22.24 4.81
CA PRO A 209 14.98 20.89 4.96
C PRO A 209 13.95 19.74 4.94
N ARG A 210 12.64 20.06 5.04
CA ARG A 210 11.54 19.09 5.07
C ARG A 210 10.66 19.10 3.82
N SER A 211 10.90 19.98 2.85
CA SER A 211 10.12 19.98 1.60
C SER A 211 10.40 18.71 0.79
N SER A 212 9.48 18.27 -0.06
CA SER A 212 9.83 17.29 -1.10
C SER A 212 10.75 17.95 -2.12
N LEU A 213 11.78 17.21 -2.57
CA LEU A 213 12.67 17.64 -3.64
C LEU A 213 13.10 16.41 -4.43
N GLU A 214 12.81 16.42 -5.72
CA GLU A 214 13.16 15.34 -6.63
C GLU A 214 14.03 15.89 -7.77
N LEU A 215 15.09 15.15 -8.08
CA LEU A 215 16.05 15.47 -9.13
C LEU A 215 15.96 14.39 -10.20
N LEU A 216 15.77 14.81 -11.44
CA LEU A 216 15.75 13.93 -12.60
C LEU A 216 16.82 14.37 -13.58
N ALA A 217 17.59 13.40 -14.08
CA ALA A 217 18.59 13.64 -15.11
C ALA A 217 18.58 12.49 -16.11
N GLN A 218 18.62 12.84 -17.39
CA GLN A 218 18.79 11.90 -18.47
C GLN A 218 20.26 11.90 -18.89
N LEU A 219 20.80 10.71 -19.12
CA LEU A 219 22.18 10.53 -19.54
C LEU A 219 22.26 9.61 -20.75
N GLN A 220 23.34 9.76 -21.51
CA GLN A 220 23.80 8.77 -22.46
C GLN A 220 25.18 8.28 -22.03
N VAL A 221 25.36 6.96 -22.00
CA VAL A 221 26.64 6.31 -21.76
C VAL A 221 26.96 5.46 -22.97
N GLU A 222 28.00 5.82 -23.72
CA GLU A 222 28.38 5.13 -24.97
C GLU A 222 27.19 4.97 -25.96
N GLY A 223 26.35 6.01 -26.07
CA GLY A 223 25.16 6.02 -26.93
C GLY A 223 23.94 5.27 -26.37
N ARG A 224 24.04 4.67 -25.18
CA ARG A 224 22.91 4.00 -24.51
C ARG A 224 22.23 4.94 -23.52
N PRO A 225 20.89 4.97 -23.46
CA PRO A 225 20.17 5.87 -22.58
C PRO A 225 20.16 5.36 -21.13
N TYR A 226 20.39 6.26 -20.19
CA TYR A 226 20.29 6.05 -18.75
C TYR A 226 19.43 7.15 -18.12
N ARG A 227 18.79 6.82 -17.00
CA ARG A 227 17.99 7.75 -16.21
C ARG A 227 18.42 7.69 -14.76
N PHE A 228 18.69 8.86 -14.20
CA PHE A 228 18.93 9.04 -12.79
C PHE A 228 17.76 9.78 -12.15
N ALA A 229 17.31 9.28 -11.01
CA ALA A 229 16.34 9.92 -10.17
C ALA A 229 16.87 9.96 -8.73
N ALA A 230 16.72 11.09 -8.04
CA ALA A 230 17.04 11.19 -6.62
C ALA A 230 15.95 11.97 -5.88
N ALA A 231 15.44 11.38 -4.79
CA ALA A 231 14.46 12.01 -3.92
C ALA A 231 15.11 12.36 -2.58
N ARG A 232 14.83 13.56 -2.06
CA ARG A 232 15.30 13.97 -0.74
C ARG A 232 14.59 13.17 0.35
N VAL A 233 15.37 12.58 1.25
CA VAL A 233 14.86 11.85 2.42
C VAL A 233 14.67 12.80 3.59
N ALA A 234 15.71 13.54 3.97
CA ALA A 234 15.69 14.55 5.03
C ALA A 234 16.92 15.45 4.91
N GLY A 235 16.79 16.76 5.21
CA GLY A 235 17.94 17.66 5.29
C GLY A 235 18.70 17.75 3.96
N ARG A 236 19.91 17.16 3.93
CA ARG A 236 20.80 17.09 2.75
C ARG A 236 20.99 15.66 2.23
N THR A 237 20.26 14.69 2.78
CA THR A 237 20.31 13.28 2.41
C THR A 237 19.32 12.96 1.29
N PHE A 238 19.78 12.24 0.27
CA PHE A 238 18.97 11.78 -0.86
C PHE A 238 19.01 10.26 -1.00
N ARG A 239 17.96 9.69 -1.61
CA ARG A 239 17.93 8.32 -2.12
C ARG A 239 17.89 8.37 -3.64
N GLY A 240 18.93 7.86 -4.27
CA GLY A 240 19.08 7.83 -5.71
C GLY A 240 18.78 6.47 -6.34
N LEU A 241 18.51 6.49 -7.64
CA LEU A 241 18.30 5.34 -8.51
C LEU A 241 18.94 5.65 -9.86
N LEU A 242 19.73 4.71 -10.40
CA LEU A 242 20.16 4.70 -11.79
C LEU A 242 19.48 3.52 -12.51
N ALA A 243 18.80 3.82 -13.61
CA ALA A 243 18.21 2.84 -14.51
C ALA A 243 18.85 2.94 -15.89
N GLY A 244 19.26 1.80 -16.43
CA GLY A 244 19.80 1.62 -17.77
C GLY A 244 18.95 0.69 -18.63
N PRO A 245 19.44 0.31 -19.83
CA PRO A 245 18.71 -0.54 -20.77
C PRO A 245 18.37 -1.94 -20.24
N GLN A 246 19.18 -2.46 -19.32
CA GLN A 246 18.99 -3.79 -18.71
C GLN A 246 18.27 -3.74 -17.36
N GLY A 247 17.72 -2.57 -17.00
CA GLY A 247 17.00 -2.36 -15.75
C GLY A 247 17.78 -1.51 -14.76
N LYS A 248 17.65 -1.83 -13.48
CA LYS A 248 18.19 -1.02 -12.38
C LYS A 248 19.65 -1.37 -12.12
N GLU A 249 20.53 -0.37 -12.26
CA GLU A 249 21.98 -0.52 -12.08
C GLU A 249 22.42 -0.16 -10.65
N TRP A 250 21.75 0.80 -10.02
CA TRP A 250 22.08 1.21 -8.66
C TRP A 250 20.88 1.82 -7.95
N ALA A 251 20.77 1.58 -6.64
CA ALA A 251 20.02 2.44 -5.75
C ALA A 251 20.70 2.51 -4.39
N GLY A 252 20.80 3.72 -3.85
CA GLY A 252 21.47 3.95 -2.59
C GLY A 252 21.08 5.29 -1.98
N ARG A 253 21.55 5.51 -0.74
CA ARG A 253 21.48 6.82 -0.09
C ARG A 253 22.81 7.54 -0.27
N PHE A 254 22.78 8.86 -0.32
CA PHE A 254 23.97 9.71 -0.34
C PHE A 254 23.69 11.04 0.33
N GLU A 255 24.72 11.64 0.93
CA GLU A 255 24.69 13.02 1.38
C GLU A 255 25.07 13.96 0.23
N LEU A 256 24.35 15.06 0.07
CA LEU A 256 24.59 16.00 -1.02
C LEU A 256 26.02 16.59 -0.98
N ASP A 257 26.57 16.80 0.21
CA ASP A 257 27.92 17.35 0.41
C ASP A 257 29.02 16.38 -0.03
N GLU A 258 28.73 15.08 -0.02
CA GLU A 258 29.65 14.01 -0.40
C GLU A 258 29.37 13.51 -1.82
N PHE A 259 28.34 14.04 -2.49
CA PHE A 259 27.93 13.58 -3.81
C PHE A 259 28.93 14.04 -4.88
N PRO A 260 29.62 13.11 -5.58
CA PRO A 260 30.69 13.46 -6.52
C PRO A 260 30.19 14.09 -7.84
N GLY A 261 28.88 14.31 -7.95
CA GLY A 261 28.19 14.70 -9.18
C GLY A 261 27.78 13.49 -10.01
N ILE A 262 26.68 13.66 -10.75
CA ILE A 262 26.00 12.56 -11.45
C ILE A 262 26.88 11.90 -12.51
N VAL A 263 27.63 12.68 -13.29
CA VAL A 263 28.52 12.17 -14.35
C VAL A 263 29.59 11.25 -13.77
N ARG A 264 30.24 11.70 -12.69
CA ARG A 264 31.30 10.94 -12.02
C ARG A 264 30.74 9.69 -11.32
N MET A 265 29.61 9.82 -10.63
CA MET A 265 28.94 8.69 -9.97
C MET A 265 28.56 7.58 -10.98
N VAL A 266 27.99 7.94 -12.13
CA VAL A 266 27.62 6.97 -13.18
C VAL A 266 28.87 6.34 -13.81
N ALA A 267 29.91 7.12 -14.07
CA ALA A 267 31.17 6.63 -14.62
C ALA A 267 31.83 5.60 -13.69
N ASP A 268 31.92 5.91 -12.39
CA ASP A 268 32.51 5.03 -11.38
C ASP A 268 31.68 3.75 -11.16
N LEU A 269 30.35 3.84 -11.27
CA LEU A 269 29.44 2.70 -11.15
C LEU A 269 29.58 1.76 -12.35
N LEU A 270 29.51 2.29 -13.57
CA LEU A 270 29.56 1.51 -14.81
C LEU A 270 30.98 1.16 -15.27
N LYS A 271 32.00 1.61 -14.52
CA LYS A 271 33.42 1.39 -14.83
C LYS A 271 33.84 1.92 -16.21
N VAL A 272 33.30 3.08 -16.58
CA VAL A 272 33.60 3.79 -17.83
C VAL A 272 34.30 5.11 -17.54
N PRO A 273 35.06 5.69 -18.49
CA PRO A 273 35.62 7.03 -18.31
C PRO A 273 34.49 8.08 -18.23
N PRO A 274 34.62 9.15 -17.41
CA PRO A 274 33.60 10.20 -17.30
C PRO A 274 33.22 10.86 -18.63
N ALA A 275 34.15 10.94 -19.58
CA ALA A 275 33.91 11.48 -20.92
C ALA A 275 32.91 10.65 -21.75
N ALA A 276 32.67 9.38 -21.40
CA ALA A 276 31.68 8.53 -22.04
C ALA A 276 30.25 8.81 -21.53
N VAL A 277 30.09 9.57 -20.44
CA VAL A 277 28.80 9.90 -19.83
C VAL A 277 28.41 11.34 -20.22
N ARG A 278 27.32 11.48 -20.97
CA ARG A 278 26.78 12.78 -21.40
C ARG A 278 25.44 13.04 -20.74
N LEU A 279 25.25 14.22 -20.16
CA LEU A 279 23.93 14.68 -19.75
C LEU A 279 23.14 15.08 -20.98
N VAL A 280 21.96 14.50 -21.15
CA VAL A 280 21.05 14.85 -22.24
C VAL A 280 20.10 15.92 -21.72
N GLY A 281 20.35 17.16 -22.12
CA GLY A 281 19.37 18.24 -22.02
C GLY A 281 18.39 18.20 -23.20
N PRO A 282 17.24 18.87 -23.11
CA PRO A 282 16.30 19.02 -24.22
C PRO A 282 16.89 19.67 -25.49
N ASP A 283 18.06 20.34 -25.37
CA ASP A 283 18.67 21.14 -26.44
C ASP A 283 20.02 20.59 -26.93
N ALA A 284 20.27 19.27 -26.80
CA ALA A 284 21.42 18.67 -27.46
C ALA A 284 21.13 18.53 -28.96
N PRO A 285 21.89 19.18 -29.87
CA PRO A 285 21.70 19.00 -31.30
C PRO A 285 21.87 17.52 -31.65
N GLN A 286 20.90 16.97 -32.36
CA GLN A 286 21.03 15.65 -33.00
C GLN A 286 21.97 15.85 -34.19
N GLU A 287 23.22 15.44 -34.05
CA GLU A 287 24.08 15.10 -35.20
C GLU A 287 23.80 13.66 -35.65
#